data_AF-A0A1B3N0P0-F1
#
_entry.id   AF-A0A1B3N0P0-F1
#
_cell.length_a   1.000
_cell.length_b   1.000
_cell.length_c   1.000
_cell.angle_alpha   90.00
_cell.angle_beta   90.00
_cell.angle_gamma   90.00
#
_symmetry.space_group_name_H-M   'P 1'
#
loop_
_entity.id
_entity.type
_entity.pdbx_description
1 polymer ?
#
loop_
_entity_poly.entity_id
_entity_poly.type
_entity_poly.pdbx_seq_one_letter_code
_entity_poly.pdbx_strand_id
1 'polypeptide(L)'
;MPYFTYMLRCGDGSYFVGHGENLDADVAAHQAGAVPGYTKARQPVELVWSEDFATADNAQAVDRQIKGWSRAKKEALIRQDYGALSERARKMLLGKAKAARNLQSARDAAPGDLRKPIVILVRPQLGENIGKAARAMLNFGLTEMRLVAPRDGWPNPSAGPAASGADIVLEQAQVFETVADAVADCNHVYATTVRKRGVTKPVVTPAVAASQIVSAPGRSAILFGPERSGLETEDVAIAQAILTVPINPQFGSLNLAQAVILVAYEWSKTGGGDAVSSPTEVELDPPAPMEELDGMFEQLCAMLEAKNYFFPEGRASMTRRTLRNLLTKPQWNSNEVRTFRGVLSTLAKDKRKPV
;
A
#
# COMPACT_ATOMS: atom_id res chain seq x y z
N MET A 1 -34.32 -9.74 45.72
CA MET A 1 -34.44 -8.41 45.09
C MET A 1 -33.95 -8.55 43.65
N PRO A 2 -34.55 -7.85 42.68
CA PRO A 2 -34.09 -7.92 41.29
C PRO A 2 -32.73 -7.24 41.14
N TYR A 3 -31.92 -7.75 40.21
CA TYR A 3 -30.67 -7.15 39.75
C TYR A 3 -30.90 -6.53 38.38
N PHE A 4 -30.24 -5.42 38.07
CA PHE A 4 -30.44 -4.71 36.81
C PHE A 4 -29.17 -4.71 35.97
N THR A 5 -29.34 -4.80 34.65
CA THR A 5 -28.36 -4.27 33.68
C THR A 5 -28.96 -3.04 33.05
N TYR A 6 -28.17 -1.99 32.88
CA TYR A 6 -28.66 -0.72 32.33
C TYR A 6 -27.64 -0.07 31.39
N MET A 7 -28.14 0.77 30.50
CA MET A 7 -27.35 1.52 29.55
C MET A 7 -27.66 3.01 29.66
N LEU A 8 -26.61 3.82 29.74
CA LEU A 8 -26.69 5.28 29.78
C LEU A 8 -26.15 5.86 28.48
N ARG A 9 -26.82 6.88 27.93
CA ARG A 9 -26.30 7.75 26.90
C ARG A 9 -25.61 8.95 27.55
N CYS A 10 -24.35 9.16 27.23
CA CYS A 10 -23.55 10.28 27.71
C CYS A 10 -23.71 11.53 26.84
N GLY A 11 -23.31 12.69 27.34
CA GLY A 11 -23.43 13.98 26.65
C GLY A 11 -22.64 14.08 25.34
N ASP A 12 -21.57 13.29 25.21
CA ASP A 12 -20.79 13.14 23.97
C ASP A 12 -21.41 12.13 22.97
N GLY A 13 -22.59 11.61 23.29
CA GLY A 13 -23.30 10.60 22.50
C GLY A 13 -22.75 9.18 22.65
N SER A 14 -21.77 8.93 23.52
CA SER A 14 -21.28 7.57 23.84
C SER A 14 -22.26 6.80 24.74
N TYR A 15 -22.02 5.49 24.89
CA TYR A 15 -22.87 4.61 25.72
C TYR A 15 -22.05 3.97 26.84
N PHE A 16 -22.52 4.13 28.08
CA PHE A 16 -22.06 3.40 29.25
C PHE A 16 -23.00 2.23 29.53
N VAL A 17 -22.47 1.10 30.00
CA VAL A 17 -23.25 -0.08 30.40
C VAL A 17 -22.81 -0.46 31.80
N GLY A 18 -23.78 -0.65 32.69
CA GLY A 18 -23.57 -1.00 34.09
C GLY A 18 -24.57 -2.06 34.57
N HIS A 19 -24.33 -2.55 35.77
CA HIS A 19 -25.26 -3.43 36.48
C HIS A 19 -25.29 -3.05 37.97
N GLY A 20 -26.38 -3.37 38.67
CA GLY A 20 -26.54 -3.05 40.07
C GLY A 20 -27.83 -3.58 40.69
N GLU A 21 -28.00 -3.36 41.99
CA GLU A 21 -29.17 -3.82 42.76
C GLU A 21 -30.28 -2.76 42.85
N ASN A 22 -29.93 -1.49 42.64
CA ASN A 22 -30.87 -0.37 42.73
C ASN A 22 -30.65 0.58 41.56
N LEU A 23 -31.37 0.32 40.47
CA LEU A 23 -31.29 1.08 39.23
C LEU A 23 -31.43 2.59 39.45
N ASP A 24 -32.40 3.02 40.26
CA ASP A 24 -32.67 4.44 40.48
C ASP A 24 -31.52 5.12 41.23
N ALA A 25 -30.99 4.47 42.27
CA ALA A 25 -29.86 4.99 43.02
C ALA A 25 -28.58 5.03 42.17
N ASP A 26 -28.34 3.99 41.37
CA ASP A 26 -27.17 3.90 40.48
C ASP A 26 -27.22 4.99 39.39
N VAL A 27 -28.37 5.16 38.73
CA VAL A 27 -28.58 6.21 37.72
C VAL A 27 -28.45 7.59 38.34
N ALA A 28 -29.05 7.83 39.50
CA ALA A 28 -28.94 9.10 40.22
C ALA A 28 -27.49 9.43 40.59
N ALA A 29 -26.69 8.43 41.01
CA ALA A 29 -25.28 8.63 41.31
C ALA A 29 -24.46 9.02 40.06
N HIS A 30 -24.76 8.42 38.90
CA HIS A 30 -24.13 8.82 37.64
C HIS A 30 -24.55 10.23 37.18
N GLN A 31 -25.82 10.60 37.37
CA GLN A 31 -26.35 11.93 37.06
C GLN A 31 -25.77 13.01 37.98
N ALA A 32 -25.59 12.72 39.27
CA ALA A 32 -24.98 13.62 40.24
C ALA A 32 -23.44 13.71 40.13
N GLY A 33 -22.81 12.87 39.29
CA GLY A 33 -21.36 12.84 39.12
C GLY A 33 -20.63 12.25 40.32
N ALA A 34 -21.36 11.54 41.18
CA ALA A 34 -20.87 10.87 42.38
C ALA A 34 -20.05 9.61 42.04
N VAL A 35 -20.33 8.98 40.89
CA VAL A 35 -19.56 7.83 40.39
C VAL A 35 -18.28 8.32 39.70
N PRO A 36 -17.07 8.04 40.24
CA PRO A 36 -15.83 8.43 39.61
C PRO A 36 -15.59 7.67 38.29
N GLY A 37 -14.89 8.29 37.34
CA GLY A 37 -14.46 7.63 36.09
C GLY A 37 -15.30 8.00 34.87
N TYR A 38 -15.71 6.99 34.09
CA TYR A 38 -16.14 7.14 32.69
C TYR A 38 -17.30 8.13 32.49
N THR A 39 -18.35 8.02 33.30
CA THR A 39 -19.57 8.84 33.18
C THR A 39 -19.39 10.26 33.72
N LYS A 40 -18.55 10.44 34.76
CA LYS A 40 -18.30 11.76 35.38
C LYS A 40 -17.72 12.77 34.38
N ALA A 41 -16.83 12.30 33.50
CA ALA A 41 -16.23 13.13 32.46
C ALA A 41 -17.16 13.39 31.25
N ARG A 42 -18.36 12.79 31.20
CA ARG A 42 -19.24 12.78 30.02
C ARG A 42 -20.70 13.06 30.35
N GLN A 43 -20.93 13.85 31.38
CA GLN A 43 -22.26 14.33 31.76
C GLN A 43 -22.81 15.35 30.75
N PRO A 44 -24.13 15.54 30.63
CA PRO A 44 -25.19 14.80 31.34
C PRO A 44 -25.29 13.34 30.86
N VAL A 45 -25.88 12.48 31.70
CA VAL A 45 -26.19 11.09 31.34
C VAL A 45 -27.69 10.82 31.41
N GLU A 46 -28.18 9.99 30.50
CA GLU A 46 -29.59 9.63 30.37
C GLU A 46 -29.74 8.11 30.32
N LEU A 47 -30.66 7.55 31.12
CA LEU A 47 -31.00 6.13 31.03
C LEU A 47 -31.74 5.87 29.71
N VAL A 48 -31.16 5.02 28.86
CA VAL A 48 -31.73 4.70 27.54
C VAL A 48 -32.20 3.26 27.41
N TRP A 49 -31.81 2.37 28.32
CA TRP A 49 -32.27 0.99 28.37
C TRP A 49 -31.98 0.36 29.73
N SER A 50 -32.86 -0.53 30.22
CA SER A 50 -32.60 -1.39 31.37
C SER A 50 -33.39 -2.69 31.26
N GLU A 51 -32.92 -3.72 31.96
CA GLU A 51 -33.58 -5.02 32.11
C GLU A 51 -33.29 -5.59 33.51
N ASP A 52 -34.27 -6.25 34.11
CA ASP A 52 -34.17 -6.88 35.42
C ASP A 52 -33.91 -8.40 35.34
N PHE A 53 -33.20 -8.91 36.34
CA PHE A 53 -32.73 -10.28 36.42
C PHE A 53 -32.90 -10.83 37.83
N ALA A 54 -33.19 -12.13 37.94
CA ALA A 54 -33.37 -12.80 39.22
C ALA A 54 -32.07 -12.93 40.05
N THR A 55 -30.90 -12.83 39.40
CA THR A 55 -29.59 -13.08 40.03
C THR A 55 -28.54 -12.08 39.54
N ALA A 56 -27.58 -11.73 40.40
CA ALA A 56 -26.44 -10.88 40.06
C ALA A 56 -25.64 -11.41 38.86
N ASP A 57 -25.43 -12.73 38.79
CA ASP A 57 -24.64 -13.37 37.74
C ASP A 57 -25.24 -13.14 36.35
N ASN A 58 -26.57 -13.24 36.22
CA ASN A 58 -27.26 -12.96 34.96
C ASN A 58 -27.11 -11.48 34.54
N ALA A 59 -27.31 -10.55 35.47
CA ALA A 59 -27.13 -9.12 35.19
C ALA A 59 -25.68 -8.79 34.79
N GLN A 60 -24.69 -9.42 35.42
CA GLN A 60 -23.29 -9.29 35.06
C GLN A 60 -22.95 -9.92 33.70
N ALA A 61 -23.57 -11.06 33.38
CA ALA A 61 -23.35 -11.73 32.10
C ALA A 61 -23.87 -10.88 30.93
N VAL A 62 -25.07 -10.30 31.08
CA VAL A 62 -25.66 -9.41 30.07
C VAL A 62 -24.88 -8.10 29.96
N ASP A 63 -24.44 -7.51 31.08
CA ASP A 63 -23.53 -6.35 31.08
C ASP A 63 -22.25 -6.62 30.28
N ARG A 64 -21.55 -7.72 30.57
CA ARG A 64 -20.34 -8.13 29.83
C ARG A 64 -20.61 -8.32 28.35
N GLN A 65 -21.75 -8.93 28.00
CA GLN A 65 -22.13 -9.17 26.61
C GLN A 65 -22.36 -7.85 25.86
N ILE A 66 -23.14 -6.93 26.43
CA ILE A 66 -23.51 -5.66 25.79
C ILE A 66 -22.31 -4.71 25.73
N LYS A 67 -21.40 -4.71 26.71
CA LYS A 67 -20.17 -3.88 26.68
C LYS A 67 -19.39 -4.04 25.38
N GLY A 68 -19.25 -5.27 24.89
CA GLY A 68 -18.57 -5.62 23.64
C GLY A 68 -19.37 -5.39 22.36
N TRP A 69 -20.64 -4.95 22.43
CA TRP A 69 -21.44 -4.72 21.23
C TRP A 69 -21.07 -3.43 20.49
N SER A 70 -21.20 -3.49 19.16
CA SER A 70 -21.11 -2.30 18.31
C SER A 70 -22.21 -1.30 18.66
N ARG A 71 -21.95 -0.02 18.37
CA ARG A 71 -22.92 1.07 18.59
C ARG A 71 -24.29 0.74 17.99
N ALA A 72 -24.32 0.21 16.77
CA ALA A 72 -25.56 -0.10 16.08
C ALA A 72 -26.35 -1.26 16.70
N LYS A 73 -25.68 -2.22 17.35
CA LYS A 73 -26.36 -3.25 18.15
C LYS A 73 -26.96 -2.67 19.44
N LYS A 74 -26.22 -1.78 20.11
CA LYS A 74 -26.71 -1.06 21.30
C LYS A 74 -27.92 -0.19 20.97
N GLU A 75 -27.88 0.53 19.85
CA GLU A 75 -29.01 1.34 19.37
C GLU A 75 -30.23 0.48 18.97
N ALA A 76 -30.02 -0.70 18.37
CA ALA A 76 -31.12 -1.63 18.09
C ALA A 76 -31.76 -2.15 19.39
N LEU A 77 -30.96 -2.47 20.41
CA LEU A 77 -31.45 -2.86 21.73
C LEU A 77 -32.25 -1.73 22.41
N ILE A 78 -31.73 -0.50 22.37
CA ILE A 78 -32.42 0.69 22.91
C ILE A 78 -33.79 0.88 22.24
N ARG A 79 -33.89 0.63 20.93
CA ARG A 79 -35.16 0.72 20.17
C ARG A 79 -36.05 -0.51 20.32
N GLN A 80 -35.63 -1.53 21.09
CA GLN A 80 -36.28 -2.84 21.20
C GLN A 80 -36.51 -3.51 19.83
N ASP A 81 -35.67 -3.20 18.85
CA ASP A 81 -35.70 -3.78 17.51
C ASP A 81 -34.89 -5.08 17.51
N TYR A 82 -35.50 -6.13 18.08
CA TYR A 82 -34.90 -7.46 18.15
C TYR A 82 -34.67 -8.07 16.77
N GLY A 83 -35.41 -7.62 15.74
CA GLY A 83 -35.19 -8.00 14.34
C GLY A 83 -33.84 -7.50 13.82
N ALA A 84 -33.58 -6.20 13.92
CA ALA A 84 -32.30 -5.61 13.56
C ALA A 84 -31.15 -6.10 14.44
N LEU A 85 -31.40 -6.36 15.73
CA LEU A 85 -30.40 -6.91 16.64
C LEU A 85 -29.97 -8.33 16.21
N SER A 86 -30.93 -9.18 15.88
CA SER A 86 -30.73 -10.55 15.39
C SER A 86 -30.05 -10.57 14.02
N GLU A 87 -30.48 -9.71 13.08
CA GLU A 87 -29.87 -9.60 11.75
C GLU A 87 -28.39 -9.19 11.85
N ARG A 88 -28.05 -8.25 12.74
CA ARG A 88 -26.66 -7.82 12.97
C ARG A 88 -25.84 -8.91 13.65
N ALA A 89 -26.43 -9.69 14.57
CA ALA A 89 -25.76 -10.85 15.15
C ALA A 89 -25.50 -11.94 14.09
N ARG A 90 -26.47 -12.17 13.19
CA ARG A 90 -26.36 -13.12 12.09
C ARG A 90 -25.33 -12.69 11.06
N LYS A 91 -25.27 -11.41 10.69
CA LYS A 91 -24.21 -10.84 9.81
C LYS A 91 -22.82 -11.04 10.40
N MET A 92 -22.65 -10.88 11.72
CA MET A 92 -21.38 -11.17 12.41
C MET A 92 -21.02 -12.66 12.36
N LEU A 93 -21.98 -13.56 12.61
CA LEU A 93 -21.77 -15.01 12.52
C LEU A 93 -21.45 -15.47 11.09
N LEU A 94 -22.14 -14.91 10.09
CA LEU A 94 -21.85 -15.14 8.67
C LEU A 94 -20.45 -14.63 8.30
N GLY A 95 -20.03 -13.49 8.87
CA GLY A 95 -18.68 -12.96 8.76
C GLY A 95 -17.63 -13.92 9.33
N LYS A 96 -17.86 -14.47 10.53
CA LYS A 96 -17.00 -15.49 11.15
C LYS A 96 -16.91 -16.77 10.33
N ALA A 97 -18.04 -17.27 9.83
CA ALA A 97 -18.07 -18.45 8.96
C ALA A 97 -17.39 -18.21 7.59
N LYS A 98 -17.38 -16.97 7.11
CA LYS A 98 -16.64 -16.57 5.91
C LYS A 98 -15.14 -16.46 6.19
N ALA A 99 -14.74 -15.88 7.33
CA ALA A 99 -13.35 -15.82 7.78
C ALA A 99 -12.75 -17.22 7.99
N ALA A 100 -13.47 -18.13 8.64
CA ALA A 100 -13.05 -19.53 8.83
C ALA A 100 -12.89 -20.28 7.49
N ARG A 101 -13.80 -20.05 6.52
CA ARG A 101 -13.65 -20.56 5.16
C ARG A 101 -12.45 -19.95 4.43
N ASN A 102 -12.20 -18.65 4.59
CA ASN A 102 -11.03 -18.00 4.01
C ASN A 102 -9.73 -18.59 4.57
N LEU A 103 -9.64 -18.83 5.89
CA LEU A 103 -8.50 -19.50 6.52
C LEU A 103 -8.26 -20.89 5.93
N GLN A 104 -9.31 -21.69 5.78
CA GLN A 104 -9.19 -23.04 5.21
C GLN A 104 -8.78 -22.96 3.73
N SER A 105 -9.40 -22.07 2.95
CA SER A 105 -9.05 -21.88 1.54
C SER A 105 -7.62 -21.34 1.33
N ALA A 106 -7.12 -20.48 2.23
CA ALA A 106 -5.76 -19.95 2.15
C ALA A 106 -4.71 -21.02 2.45
N ARG A 107 -5.05 -21.98 3.32
CA ARG A 107 -4.20 -23.15 3.62
C ARG A 107 -4.21 -24.19 2.51
N ASP A 108 -5.35 -24.37 1.84
CA ASP A 108 -5.57 -25.41 0.83
C ASP A 108 -5.29 -24.94 -0.61
N ALA A 109 -5.15 -23.63 -0.85
CA ALA A 109 -4.85 -23.09 -2.17
C ALA A 109 -3.46 -23.49 -2.63
N ALA A 110 -3.35 -23.95 -3.89
CA ALA A 110 -2.06 -24.10 -4.54
C ALA A 110 -1.33 -22.74 -4.50
N PRO A 111 -0.04 -22.70 -4.13
CA PRO A 111 0.66 -21.44 -4.00
C PRO A 111 0.66 -20.73 -5.36
N GLY A 112 0.13 -19.50 -5.39
CA GLY A 112 0.32 -18.59 -6.52
C GLY A 112 1.80 -18.29 -6.74
N ASP A 113 2.14 -17.42 -7.68
CA ASP A 113 3.54 -17.01 -7.89
C ASP A 113 4.15 -16.51 -6.56
N LEU A 114 5.04 -17.32 -5.97
CA LEU A 114 5.62 -17.08 -4.65
C LEU A 114 6.44 -15.79 -4.61
N ARG A 115 6.86 -15.29 -5.78
CA ARG A 115 7.56 -14.01 -5.92
C ARG A 115 6.62 -12.82 -5.71
N LYS A 116 5.30 -13.01 -5.78
CA LYS A 116 4.30 -11.94 -5.57
C LYS A 116 3.93 -11.85 -4.09
N PRO A 117 4.19 -10.71 -3.43
CA PRO A 117 3.78 -10.54 -2.05
C PRO A 117 2.27 -10.33 -1.94
N ILE A 118 1.72 -10.80 -0.82
CA ILE A 118 0.36 -10.53 -0.38
C ILE A 118 0.31 -9.14 0.25
N VAL A 119 -0.62 -8.29 -0.20
CA VAL A 119 -0.83 -6.97 0.40
C VAL A 119 -1.90 -7.07 1.48
N ILE A 120 -1.54 -6.78 2.73
CA ILE A 120 -2.44 -6.88 3.87
C ILE A 120 -2.73 -5.49 4.43
N LEU A 121 -3.99 -5.05 4.32
CA LEU A 121 -4.45 -3.79 4.89
C LEU A 121 -5.02 -4.05 6.28
N VAL A 122 -4.34 -3.55 7.31
CA VAL A 122 -4.70 -3.73 8.71
C VAL A 122 -5.57 -2.57 9.17
N ARG A 123 -6.82 -2.90 9.57
CA ARG A 123 -7.83 -1.97 10.07
C ARG A 123 -8.00 -0.70 9.19
N PRO A 124 -8.11 -0.82 7.84
CA PRO A 124 -8.28 0.34 6.96
C PRO A 124 -9.54 1.12 7.33
N GLN A 125 -9.45 2.46 7.28
CA GLN A 125 -10.55 3.31 7.75
C GLN A 125 -11.59 3.61 6.68
N LEU A 126 -11.18 3.79 5.42
CA LEU A 126 -12.07 4.21 4.34
C LEU A 126 -12.03 3.22 3.18
N GLY A 127 -13.21 2.85 2.66
CA GLY A 127 -13.35 2.00 1.47
C GLY A 127 -12.62 2.57 0.25
N GLU A 128 -12.61 3.89 0.08
CA GLU A 128 -11.86 4.55 -1.00
C GLU A 128 -10.35 4.26 -0.96
N ASN A 129 -9.75 4.17 0.24
CA ASN A 129 -8.32 3.88 0.37
C ASN A 129 -8.02 2.42 0.05
N ILE A 130 -8.95 1.51 0.33
CA ILE A 130 -8.89 0.11 -0.12
C ILE A 130 -8.90 0.06 -1.65
N GLY A 131 -9.84 0.79 -2.29
CA GLY A 131 -9.91 0.89 -3.75
C GLY A 131 -8.64 1.49 -4.37
N LYS A 132 -8.14 2.60 -3.84
CA LYS A 132 -6.89 3.23 -4.31
C LYS A 132 -5.67 2.31 -4.11
N ALA A 133 -5.63 1.53 -3.03
CA ALA A 133 -4.59 0.52 -2.82
C ALA A 133 -4.70 -0.63 -3.83
N ALA A 134 -5.91 -1.13 -4.12
CA ALA A 134 -6.15 -2.14 -5.14
C ALA A 134 -5.71 -1.68 -6.54
N ARG A 135 -6.03 -0.43 -6.89
CA ARG A 135 -5.52 0.21 -8.12
C ARG A 135 -4.00 0.24 -8.16
N ALA A 136 -3.37 0.68 -7.07
CA ALA A 136 -1.91 0.72 -6.96
C ALA A 136 -1.28 -0.67 -7.09
N MET A 137 -1.90 -1.70 -6.52
CA MET A 137 -1.46 -3.09 -6.66
C MET A 137 -1.51 -3.57 -8.11
N LEU A 138 -2.65 -3.36 -8.78
CA LEU A 138 -2.84 -3.87 -10.13
C LEU A 138 -1.95 -3.17 -11.16
N ASN A 139 -1.66 -1.88 -10.97
CA ASN A 139 -0.70 -1.14 -11.80
C ASN A 139 0.68 -1.84 -11.90
N PHE A 140 1.05 -2.62 -10.89
CA PHE A 140 2.32 -3.33 -10.83
C PHE A 140 2.15 -4.86 -10.90
N GLY A 141 0.95 -5.38 -11.13
CA GLY A 141 0.71 -6.82 -11.31
C GLY A 141 0.51 -7.63 -10.03
N LEU A 142 0.22 -6.96 -8.90
CA LEU A 142 -0.20 -7.58 -7.65
C LEU A 142 -1.71 -7.72 -7.60
N THR A 143 -2.21 -8.89 -7.21
CA THR A 143 -3.65 -9.18 -7.18
C THR A 143 -4.17 -9.71 -5.85
N GLU A 144 -3.29 -10.23 -4.98
CA GLU A 144 -3.71 -10.83 -3.72
C GLU A 144 -3.77 -9.79 -2.60
N MET A 145 -5.00 -9.43 -2.21
CA MET A 145 -5.29 -8.51 -1.11
C MET A 145 -5.92 -9.25 0.07
N ARG A 146 -5.47 -8.94 1.29
CA ARG A 146 -6.12 -9.34 2.53
C ARG A 146 -6.48 -8.13 3.38
N LEU A 147 -7.64 -8.16 4.00
CA LEU A 147 -8.16 -7.12 4.87
C LEU A 147 -8.30 -7.67 6.28
N VAL A 148 -7.67 -7.01 7.25
CA VAL A 148 -7.82 -7.37 8.67
C VAL A 148 -8.73 -6.37 9.33
N ALA A 149 -9.90 -6.82 9.79
CA ALA A 149 -10.89 -6.02 10.50
C ALA A 149 -11.13 -4.60 9.90
N PRO A 150 -11.54 -4.49 8.61
CA PRO A 150 -11.82 -3.20 7.97
C PRO A 150 -12.91 -2.44 8.75
N ARG A 151 -12.65 -1.17 9.07
CA ARG A 151 -13.47 -0.41 10.03
C ARG A 151 -14.93 -0.26 9.59
N ASP A 152 -15.14 0.04 8.31
CA ASP A 152 -16.46 0.20 7.71
C ASP A 152 -17.03 -1.11 7.16
N GLY A 153 -16.38 -2.24 7.45
CA GLY A 153 -16.76 -3.56 6.95
C GLY A 153 -16.37 -3.81 5.49
N TRP A 154 -16.66 -5.02 5.01
CA TRP A 154 -16.38 -5.47 3.65
C TRP A 154 -17.47 -6.44 3.15
N PRO A 155 -17.93 -6.37 1.88
CA PRO A 155 -17.53 -5.42 0.83
C PRO A 155 -17.99 -3.97 1.11
N ASN A 156 -17.29 -2.99 0.54
CA ASN A 156 -17.61 -1.56 0.70
C ASN A 156 -17.88 -0.91 -0.68
N PRO A 157 -19.08 -0.32 -0.93
CA PRO A 157 -19.42 0.27 -2.22
C PRO A 157 -18.49 1.38 -2.69
N SER A 158 -17.86 2.12 -1.76
CA SER A 158 -16.94 3.21 -2.09
C SER A 158 -15.57 2.72 -2.61
N ALA A 159 -15.26 1.42 -2.47
CA ALA A 159 -13.99 0.87 -2.96
C ALA A 159 -13.96 0.70 -4.48
N GLY A 160 -15.08 0.29 -5.10
CA GLY A 160 -15.15 0.04 -6.54
C GLY A 160 -14.79 1.26 -7.41
N PRO A 161 -15.48 2.40 -7.26
CA PRO A 161 -15.16 3.61 -8.03
C PRO A 161 -13.71 4.08 -7.84
N ALA A 162 -13.15 3.91 -6.64
CA ALA A 162 -11.78 4.29 -6.31
C ALA A 162 -10.72 3.34 -6.90
N ALA A 163 -11.08 2.08 -7.17
CA ALA A 163 -10.23 1.09 -7.80
C ALA A 163 -10.07 1.30 -9.32
N SER A 164 -11.01 1.99 -9.96
CA SER A 164 -10.89 2.41 -11.36
C SER A 164 -10.50 1.28 -12.32
N GLY A 165 -11.20 0.13 -12.25
CA GLY A 165 -10.95 -1.05 -13.09
C GLY A 165 -10.07 -2.12 -12.46
N ALA A 166 -9.56 -1.90 -11.24
CA ALA A 166 -8.88 -2.94 -10.46
C ALA A 166 -9.85 -3.86 -9.68
N ASP A 167 -10.99 -4.18 -10.30
CA ASP A 167 -12.09 -4.93 -9.67
C ASP A 167 -11.65 -6.35 -9.26
N ILE A 168 -10.79 -6.99 -10.07
CA ILE A 168 -10.26 -8.33 -9.79
C ILE A 168 -9.59 -8.43 -8.41
N VAL A 169 -8.88 -7.37 -7.97
CA VAL A 169 -8.19 -7.34 -6.67
C VAL A 169 -9.21 -7.25 -5.53
N LEU A 170 -10.28 -6.47 -5.72
CA LEU A 170 -11.34 -6.30 -4.73
C LEU A 170 -12.23 -7.54 -4.61
N GLU A 171 -12.56 -8.17 -5.75
CA GLU A 171 -13.36 -9.39 -5.82
C GLU A 171 -12.65 -10.57 -5.14
N GLN A 172 -11.32 -10.66 -5.30
CA GLN A 172 -10.49 -11.69 -4.68
C GLN A 172 -10.06 -11.33 -3.25
N ALA A 173 -10.40 -10.14 -2.74
CA ALA A 173 -9.97 -9.69 -1.43
C ALA A 173 -10.52 -10.58 -0.30
N GLN A 174 -9.62 -11.15 0.49
CA GLN A 174 -9.96 -11.99 1.63
C GLN A 174 -10.04 -11.17 2.91
N VAL A 175 -10.99 -11.50 3.80
CA VAL A 175 -11.18 -10.79 5.07
C VAL A 175 -10.87 -11.71 6.24
N PHE A 176 -10.11 -11.20 7.19
CA PHE A 176 -9.65 -11.86 8.40
C PHE A 176 -9.97 -11.03 9.64
N GLU A 177 -10.10 -11.69 10.79
CA GLU A 177 -10.32 -10.99 12.08
C GLU A 177 -9.01 -10.47 12.66
N THR A 178 -7.91 -11.23 12.55
CA THR A 178 -6.62 -10.88 13.13
C THR A 178 -5.49 -10.88 12.09
N VAL A 179 -4.40 -10.18 12.40
CA VAL A 179 -3.18 -10.20 11.56
C VAL A 179 -2.58 -11.60 11.53
N ALA A 180 -2.59 -12.32 12.66
CA ALA A 180 -2.07 -13.68 12.76
C ALA A 180 -2.77 -14.63 11.76
N ASP A 181 -4.09 -14.53 11.64
CA ASP A 181 -4.86 -15.33 10.67
C ASP A 181 -4.50 -14.94 9.23
N ALA A 182 -4.33 -13.64 8.97
CA ALA A 182 -4.04 -13.12 7.64
C ALA A 182 -2.62 -13.43 7.15
N VAL A 183 -1.70 -13.86 8.03
CA VAL A 183 -0.33 -14.26 7.66
C VAL A 183 -0.03 -15.74 7.93
N ALA A 184 -1.04 -16.54 8.29
CA ALA A 184 -0.85 -17.90 8.79
C ALA A 184 -0.11 -18.84 7.81
N ASP A 185 -0.22 -18.57 6.51
CA ASP A 185 0.38 -19.27 5.38
C ASP A 185 1.59 -18.53 4.79
N CYS A 186 2.08 -17.47 5.44
CA CYS A 186 3.21 -16.66 4.99
C CYS A 186 4.50 -17.03 5.74
N ASN A 187 5.59 -17.19 4.99
CA ASN A 187 6.92 -17.45 5.53
C ASN A 187 7.66 -16.16 5.89
N HIS A 188 7.42 -15.10 5.13
CA HIS A 188 8.07 -13.80 5.29
C HIS A 188 7.01 -12.71 5.44
N VAL A 189 7.13 -11.89 6.48
CA VAL A 189 6.16 -10.86 6.84
C VAL A 189 6.90 -9.57 7.13
N TYR A 190 6.51 -8.51 6.42
CA TYR A 190 7.09 -7.18 6.52
C TYR A 190 6.07 -6.19 7.10
N ALA A 191 6.45 -5.43 8.12
CA ALA A 191 5.58 -4.41 8.71
C ALA A 191 5.97 -3.02 8.22
N THR A 192 5.07 -2.31 7.51
CA THR A 192 5.35 -0.95 7.08
C THR A 192 5.17 0.06 8.22
N THR A 193 6.26 0.75 8.58
CA THR A 193 6.21 1.83 9.58
C THR A 193 7.39 2.77 9.41
N VAL A 194 7.15 4.05 9.68
CA VAL A 194 8.19 5.08 9.79
C VAL A 194 8.59 5.32 11.25
N ARG A 195 7.82 4.78 12.20
CA ARG A 195 8.03 4.94 13.65
C ARG A 195 8.79 3.73 14.18
N LYS A 196 9.86 3.98 14.95
CA LYS A 196 10.53 2.98 15.79
C LYS A 196 9.61 2.66 16.98
N ARG A 197 8.72 1.68 16.85
CA ARG A 197 7.68 1.36 17.87
C ARG A 197 8.20 0.63 19.12
N GLY A 198 9.41 0.93 19.56
CA GLY A 198 10.03 0.23 20.69
C GLY A 198 10.34 -1.25 20.44
N VAL A 199 10.11 -1.76 19.23
CA VAL A 199 10.43 -3.13 18.83
C VAL A 199 11.76 -3.15 18.10
N THR A 200 12.69 -3.99 18.57
CA THR A 200 14.01 -4.19 17.95
C THR A 200 13.90 -5.23 16.86
N LYS A 201 13.74 -4.79 15.60
CA LYS A 201 13.70 -5.66 14.41
C LYS A 201 14.61 -5.11 13.31
N PRO A 202 15.10 -5.96 12.40
CA PRO A 202 15.77 -5.51 11.19
C PRO A 202 14.89 -4.49 10.44
N VAL A 203 15.51 -3.41 9.97
CA VAL A 203 14.84 -2.38 9.17
C VAL A 203 15.36 -2.47 7.74
N VAL A 204 14.46 -2.59 6.78
CA VAL A 204 14.76 -2.67 5.36
C VAL A 204 14.03 -1.57 4.59
N THR A 205 14.62 -1.13 3.49
CA THR A 205 13.95 -0.24 2.52
C THR A 205 13.04 -1.05 1.61
N PRO A 206 12.09 -0.41 0.89
CA PRO A 206 11.27 -1.08 -0.12
C PRO A 206 12.10 -1.85 -1.16
N ALA A 207 13.22 -1.29 -1.64
CA ALA A 207 14.10 -1.96 -2.59
C ALA A 207 14.73 -3.24 -2.03
N VAL A 208 15.20 -3.20 -0.77
CA VAL A 208 15.77 -4.40 -0.12
C VAL A 208 14.69 -5.45 0.14
N ALA A 209 13.51 -5.03 0.61
CA ALA A 209 12.38 -5.93 0.82
C ALA A 209 11.95 -6.59 -0.50
N ALA A 210 11.90 -5.84 -1.60
CA ALA A 210 11.60 -6.35 -2.93
C ALA A 210 12.57 -7.47 -3.35
N SER A 211 13.88 -7.25 -3.24
CA SER A 211 14.88 -8.28 -3.56
C SER A 211 14.72 -9.53 -2.68
N GLN A 212 14.46 -9.34 -1.38
CA GLN A 212 14.24 -10.45 -0.46
C GLN A 212 12.98 -11.25 -0.83
N ILE A 213 11.87 -10.58 -1.13
CA ILE A 213 10.61 -11.21 -1.52
C ILE A 213 10.78 -12.05 -2.81
N VAL A 214 11.48 -11.52 -3.81
CA VAL A 214 11.69 -12.23 -5.08
C VAL A 214 12.64 -13.43 -4.93
N SER A 215 13.63 -13.33 -4.04
CA SER A 215 14.68 -14.35 -3.87
C SER A 215 14.35 -15.43 -2.83
N ALA A 216 13.50 -15.14 -1.86
CA ALA A 216 13.25 -16.03 -0.73
C ALA A 216 12.20 -17.11 -1.09
N PRO A 217 12.38 -18.36 -0.62
CA PRO A 217 11.37 -19.39 -0.81
C PRO A 217 10.15 -19.16 0.09
N GLY A 218 8.96 -19.51 -0.42
CA GLY A 218 7.72 -19.42 0.34
C GLY A 218 6.99 -18.09 0.17
N ARG A 219 5.82 -17.96 0.82
CA ARG A 219 4.94 -16.81 0.61
C ARG A 219 5.41 -15.60 1.43
N SER A 220 5.33 -14.43 0.82
CA SER A 220 5.64 -13.16 1.47
C SER A 220 4.38 -12.31 1.68
N ALA A 221 4.29 -11.60 2.79
CA ALA A 221 3.22 -10.66 3.10
C ALA A 221 3.76 -9.31 3.56
N ILE A 222 3.07 -8.24 3.18
CA ILE A 222 3.41 -6.87 3.60
C ILE A 222 2.20 -6.26 4.29
N LEU A 223 2.39 -5.88 5.56
CA LEU A 223 1.38 -5.26 6.40
C LEU A 223 1.40 -3.74 6.22
N PHE A 224 0.23 -3.16 5.98
CA PHE A 224 0.00 -1.72 5.94
C PHE A 224 -1.04 -1.32 6.99
N GLY A 225 -0.67 -0.39 7.87
CA GLY A 225 -1.54 0.05 8.96
C GLY A 225 -2.53 1.15 8.56
N PRO A 226 -3.42 1.53 9.49
CA PRO A 226 -4.38 2.61 9.28
C PRO A 226 -3.69 3.96 9.04
N GLU A 227 -4.36 4.82 8.28
CA GLU A 227 -3.83 6.08 7.72
C GLU A 227 -3.28 7.04 8.78
N ARG A 228 -3.93 7.12 9.94
CA ARG A 228 -3.54 8.06 11.01
C ARG A 228 -2.61 7.45 12.05
N SER A 229 -2.86 6.19 12.41
CA SER A 229 -2.21 5.55 13.56
C SER A 229 -1.08 4.62 13.17
N GLY A 230 -1.03 4.12 11.93
CA GLY A 230 -0.14 3.03 11.50
C GLY A 230 -0.37 1.73 12.28
N LEU A 231 0.45 0.70 11.99
CA LEU A 231 0.37 -0.65 12.57
C LEU A 231 0.62 -0.68 14.08
N GLU A 232 -0.24 -1.26 14.90
CA GLU A 232 0.01 -1.40 16.35
C GLU A 232 1.29 -2.18 16.67
N THR A 233 1.80 -2.03 17.89
CA THR A 233 3.06 -2.68 18.31
C THR A 233 2.96 -4.20 18.17
N GLU A 234 1.77 -4.74 18.47
CA GLU A 234 1.40 -6.14 18.35
C GLU A 234 1.40 -6.61 16.88
N ASP A 235 0.94 -5.77 15.94
CA ASP A 235 1.01 -6.09 14.51
C ASP A 235 2.47 -6.12 14.03
N VAL A 236 3.29 -5.16 14.47
CA VAL A 236 4.74 -5.12 14.14
C VAL A 236 5.48 -6.30 14.78
N ALA A 237 5.03 -6.77 15.95
CA ALA A 237 5.61 -7.92 16.65
C ALA A 237 5.46 -9.24 15.87
N ILE A 238 4.50 -9.35 14.95
CA ILE A 238 4.33 -10.54 14.09
C ILE A 238 5.33 -10.57 12.92
N ALA A 239 5.71 -9.41 12.37
CA ALA A 239 6.57 -9.31 11.18
C ALA A 239 8.04 -9.66 11.44
N GLN A 240 8.77 -10.30 10.53
CA GLN A 240 10.21 -10.55 10.71
C GLN A 240 11.05 -9.28 10.54
N ALA A 241 10.59 -8.33 9.70
CA ALA A 241 11.30 -7.09 9.44
C ALA A 241 10.35 -5.88 9.38
N ILE A 242 10.91 -4.71 9.70
CA ILE A 242 10.27 -3.42 9.49
C ILE A 242 10.63 -2.93 8.08
N LEU A 243 9.62 -2.60 7.29
CA LEU A 243 9.80 -1.95 5.99
C LEU A 243 9.58 -0.44 6.16
N THR A 244 10.62 0.34 5.98
CA THR A 244 10.57 1.81 6.09
C THR A 244 10.86 2.45 4.75
N VAL A 245 9.86 3.17 4.21
CA VAL A 245 10.05 4.03 3.03
C VAL A 245 10.87 5.26 3.44
N PRO A 246 12.01 5.55 2.77
CA PRO A 246 12.75 6.77 3.01
C PRO A 246 11.92 8.00 2.63
N ILE A 247 11.54 8.81 3.61
CA ILE A 247 10.75 10.03 3.43
C ILE A 247 11.30 11.17 4.28
N ASN A 248 10.81 12.39 4.07
CA ASN A 248 11.21 13.55 4.86
C ASN A 248 10.97 13.30 6.37
N PRO A 249 12.01 13.32 7.22
CA PRO A 249 11.85 13.12 8.67
C PRO A 249 10.93 14.14 9.35
N GLN A 250 10.78 15.33 8.76
CA GLN A 250 9.90 16.38 9.26
C GLN A 250 8.43 16.17 8.88
N PHE A 251 8.14 15.30 7.90
CA PHE A 251 6.79 15.01 7.45
C PHE A 251 6.65 13.53 7.04
N GLY A 252 6.60 12.68 8.07
CA GLY A 252 6.63 11.22 7.92
C GLY A 252 5.28 10.55 7.59
N SER A 253 4.31 11.25 7.01
CA SER A 253 2.96 10.70 6.79
C SER A 253 2.69 10.49 5.31
N LEU A 254 2.65 9.21 4.89
CA LEU A 254 2.18 8.81 3.57
C LEU A 254 0.72 8.36 3.64
N ASN A 255 -0.05 8.67 2.60
CA ASN A 255 -1.36 8.03 2.42
C ASN A 255 -1.20 6.51 2.24
N LEU A 256 -2.18 5.71 2.68
CA LEU A 256 -2.14 4.25 2.57
C LEU A 256 -1.84 3.77 1.15
N ALA A 257 -2.57 4.29 0.15
CA ALA A 257 -2.36 3.91 -1.25
C ALA A 257 -0.99 4.38 -1.77
N GLN A 258 -0.45 5.49 -1.27
CA GLN A 258 0.90 5.94 -1.59
C GLN A 258 1.99 5.04 -0.97
N ALA A 259 1.76 4.49 0.21
CA ALA A 259 2.68 3.50 0.76
C ALA A 259 2.65 2.21 -0.07
N VAL A 260 1.45 1.73 -0.43
CA VAL A 260 1.27 0.55 -1.27
C VAL A 260 1.91 0.73 -2.65
N ILE A 261 1.69 1.87 -3.32
CA ILE A 261 2.20 2.12 -4.67
C ILE A 261 3.74 2.13 -4.72
N LEU A 262 4.41 2.71 -3.70
CA LEU A 262 5.86 2.76 -3.65
C LEU A 262 6.48 1.37 -3.45
N VAL A 263 5.87 0.55 -2.59
CA VAL A 263 6.35 -0.81 -2.34
C VAL A 263 6.09 -1.71 -3.54
N ALA A 264 4.91 -1.60 -4.16
CA ALA A 264 4.55 -2.35 -5.35
C ALA A 264 5.47 -2.00 -6.55
N TYR A 265 5.80 -0.71 -6.73
CA TYR A 265 6.73 -0.24 -7.74
C TYR A 265 8.15 -0.79 -7.54
N GLU A 266 8.68 -0.75 -6.31
CA GLU A 266 10.01 -1.27 -6.00
C GLU A 266 10.08 -2.79 -6.21
N TRP A 267 9.00 -3.50 -5.89
CA TRP A 267 8.86 -4.90 -6.18
C TRP A 267 8.84 -5.20 -7.69
N SER A 268 8.08 -4.44 -8.48
CA SER A 268 8.00 -4.68 -9.94
C SER A 268 9.35 -4.50 -10.65
N LYS A 269 10.19 -3.57 -10.18
CA LYS A 269 11.53 -3.34 -10.75
C LYS A 269 12.51 -4.49 -10.54
N THR A 270 12.28 -5.35 -9.55
CA THR A 270 13.25 -6.36 -9.10
C THR A 270 13.03 -7.73 -9.74
N GLY A 271 12.30 -7.80 -10.87
CA GLY A 271 11.98 -9.07 -11.55
C GLY A 271 10.78 -9.82 -10.97
N GLY A 272 10.03 -9.21 -10.03
CA GLY A 272 8.69 -9.66 -9.66
C GLY A 272 7.63 -9.27 -10.70
N GLY A 273 7.93 -8.22 -11.47
CA GLY A 273 7.05 -7.64 -12.48
C GLY A 273 7.33 -8.12 -13.91
N ASP A 274 7.57 -9.42 -14.15
CA ASP A 274 7.73 -9.98 -15.51
C ASP A 274 6.56 -9.60 -16.46
N ALA A 275 5.43 -9.15 -15.90
CA ALA A 275 4.24 -8.69 -16.60
C ALA A 275 4.12 -7.15 -16.76
N VAL A 276 5.05 -6.35 -16.24
CA VAL A 276 5.01 -4.88 -16.34
C VAL A 276 5.93 -4.48 -17.48
N SER A 277 5.36 -4.06 -18.62
CA SER A 277 6.16 -3.61 -19.75
C SER A 277 6.84 -2.27 -19.42
N SER A 278 8.17 -2.24 -19.45
CA SER A 278 8.91 -0.99 -19.62
C SER A 278 8.48 -0.33 -20.95
N PRO A 279 8.69 1.00 -21.12
CA PRO A 279 8.40 1.68 -22.38
C PRO A 279 9.01 0.91 -23.55
N THR A 280 8.32 0.87 -24.69
CA THR A 280 8.79 0.21 -25.90
C THR A 280 10.21 0.69 -26.22
N GLU A 281 11.22 -0.10 -25.87
CA GLU A 281 12.59 0.18 -26.25
C GLU A 281 12.63 0.07 -27.77
N VAL A 282 12.87 1.20 -28.43
CA VAL A 282 13.16 1.18 -29.86
C VAL A 282 14.56 0.61 -29.99
N GLU A 283 14.66 -0.58 -30.59
CA GLU A 283 15.94 -1.18 -30.92
C GLU A 283 16.68 -0.23 -31.87
N LEU A 284 17.73 0.41 -31.37
CA LEU A 284 18.60 1.26 -32.18
C LEU A 284 19.65 0.39 -32.86
N ASP A 285 19.93 0.69 -34.14
CA ASP A 285 21.05 0.06 -34.84
C ASP A 285 22.36 0.25 -34.04
N PRO A 286 23.23 -0.77 -33.97
CA PRO A 286 24.47 -0.65 -33.23
C PRO A 286 25.39 0.42 -33.85
N PRO A 287 26.32 0.98 -33.05
CA PRO A 287 27.31 1.92 -33.57
C PRO A 287 28.11 1.32 -34.73
N ALA A 288 28.44 2.15 -35.72
CA ALA A 288 29.25 1.76 -36.87
C ALA A 288 30.63 1.27 -36.41
N PRO A 289 31.26 0.35 -37.17
CA PRO A 289 32.67 0.01 -36.99
C PRO A 289 33.55 1.28 -36.97
N MET A 290 34.57 1.30 -36.11
CA MET A 290 35.46 2.47 -35.99
C MET A 290 36.14 2.85 -37.31
N GLU A 291 36.40 1.89 -38.18
CA GLU A 291 36.94 2.13 -39.53
C GLU A 291 36.04 3.05 -40.37
N GLU A 292 34.72 2.90 -40.31
CA GLU A 292 33.79 3.77 -41.05
C GLU A 292 33.81 5.20 -40.50
N LEU A 293 33.87 5.34 -39.18
CA LEU A 293 33.95 6.62 -38.48
C LEU A 293 35.29 7.31 -38.73
N ASP A 294 36.39 6.55 -38.75
CA ASP A 294 37.72 7.02 -39.10
C ASP A 294 37.75 7.54 -40.53
N GLY A 295 37.20 6.80 -41.49
CA GLY A 295 37.08 7.25 -42.87
C GLY A 295 36.24 8.53 -43.02
N MET A 296 35.18 8.70 -42.22
CA MET A 296 34.41 9.94 -42.17
C MET A 296 35.22 11.10 -41.57
N PHE A 297 35.96 10.86 -40.49
CA PHE A 297 36.81 11.85 -39.84
C PHE A 297 37.94 12.32 -40.76
N GLU A 298 38.62 11.39 -41.43
CA GLU A 298 39.67 11.69 -42.40
C GLU A 298 39.15 12.53 -43.57
N GLN A 299 37.97 12.18 -44.10
CA GLN A 299 37.30 12.96 -45.15
C GLN A 299 37.03 14.40 -44.69
N LEU A 300 36.47 14.60 -43.48
CA LEU A 300 36.24 15.93 -42.93
C LEU A 300 37.56 16.70 -42.74
N CYS A 301 38.57 16.05 -42.18
CA CYS A 301 39.89 16.64 -41.97
C CYS A 301 40.53 17.10 -43.27
N ALA A 302 40.47 16.29 -44.34
CA ALA A 302 41.01 16.67 -45.65
C ALA A 302 40.29 17.90 -46.24
N MET A 303 38.97 17.97 -46.11
CA MET A 303 38.19 19.12 -46.56
C MET A 303 38.54 20.40 -45.79
N LEU A 304 38.72 20.29 -44.47
CA LEU A 304 39.09 21.43 -43.61
C LEU A 304 40.53 21.89 -43.85
N GLU A 305 41.44 20.97 -44.17
CA GLU A 305 42.83 21.28 -44.55
C GLU A 305 42.88 22.19 -45.77
N ALA A 306 42.13 21.83 -46.82
CA ALA A 306 42.04 22.60 -48.07
C ALA A 306 41.48 24.02 -47.88
N LYS A 307 40.85 24.30 -46.73
CA LYS A 307 40.32 25.61 -46.34
C LYS A 307 41.16 26.32 -45.28
N ASN A 308 42.35 25.80 -44.97
CA ASN A 308 43.29 26.34 -43.99
C ASN A 308 42.70 26.45 -42.56
N TYR A 309 41.76 25.56 -42.20
CA TYR A 309 41.07 25.60 -40.90
C TYR A 309 41.99 25.31 -39.70
N PHE A 310 43.04 24.49 -39.91
CA PHE A 310 43.94 24.06 -38.84
C PHE A 310 45.09 25.05 -38.55
N PHE A 311 45.06 26.25 -39.13
CA PHE A 311 46.03 27.31 -38.85
C PHE A 311 45.69 28.09 -37.56
N PRO A 312 46.66 28.41 -36.69
CA PRO A 312 48.10 28.14 -36.79
C PRO A 312 48.47 26.70 -36.40
N GLU A 313 49.55 26.18 -37.00
CA GLU A 313 49.98 24.77 -36.88
C GLU A 313 50.16 24.28 -35.43
N GLY A 314 50.60 25.16 -34.52
CA GLY A 314 50.77 24.83 -33.10
C GLY A 314 49.48 24.37 -32.39
N ARG A 315 48.29 24.60 -32.97
CA ARG A 315 46.99 24.14 -32.44
C ARG A 315 46.30 23.08 -33.30
N ALA A 316 46.88 22.68 -34.43
CA ALA A 316 46.27 21.76 -35.38
C ALA A 316 45.93 20.40 -34.75
N SER A 317 46.89 19.81 -34.03
CA SER A 317 46.72 18.50 -33.37
C SER A 317 45.59 18.50 -32.32
N MET A 318 45.56 19.53 -31.47
CA MET A 318 44.49 19.71 -30.49
C MET A 318 43.11 19.84 -31.16
N THR A 319 43.03 20.64 -32.22
CA THR A 319 41.78 20.88 -32.96
C THR A 319 41.26 19.60 -33.60
N ARG A 320 42.13 18.81 -34.24
CA ARG A 320 41.76 17.49 -34.78
C ARG A 320 41.25 16.54 -33.70
N ARG A 321 41.90 16.52 -32.53
CA ARG A 321 41.44 15.69 -31.39
C ARG A 321 40.06 16.11 -30.89
N THR A 322 39.80 17.42 -30.81
CA THR A 322 38.48 17.94 -30.44
C THR A 322 37.42 17.55 -31.46
N LEU A 323 37.69 17.71 -32.76
CA LEU A 323 36.77 17.28 -33.83
C LEU A 323 36.49 15.78 -33.76
N ARG A 324 37.52 14.96 -33.55
CA ARG A 324 37.37 13.51 -33.39
C ARG A 324 36.45 13.17 -32.22
N ASN A 325 36.62 13.81 -31.06
CA ASN A 325 35.75 13.62 -29.91
C ASN A 325 34.29 14.03 -30.18
N LEU A 326 34.09 15.12 -30.94
CA LEU A 326 32.75 15.56 -31.35
C LEU A 326 32.05 14.52 -32.24
N LEU A 327 32.80 13.85 -33.12
CA LEU A 327 32.25 12.83 -34.02
C LEU A 327 32.10 11.45 -33.38
N THR A 328 32.90 11.08 -32.37
CA THR A 328 32.78 9.78 -31.69
C THR A 328 31.70 9.76 -30.62
N LYS A 329 31.40 10.90 -29.98
CA LYS A 329 30.42 11.01 -28.88
C LYS A 329 28.98 10.54 -29.23
N PRO A 330 28.43 10.81 -30.43
CA PRO A 330 27.05 10.43 -30.75
C PRO A 330 26.81 8.94 -31.01
N GLN A 331 27.87 8.12 -31.17
CA GLN A 331 27.76 6.68 -31.44
C GLN A 331 26.92 6.31 -32.67
N TRP A 332 27.19 7.02 -33.78
CA TRP A 332 26.53 6.87 -35.08
C TRP A 332 26.48 5.41 -35.56
N ASN A 333 25.35 4.96 -36.10
CA ASN A 333 25.28 3.70 -36.84
C ASN A 333 25.83 3.85 -38.28
N SER A 334 26.06 2.73 -38.98
CA SER A 334 26.67 2.76 -40.34
C SER A 334 25.84 3.56 -41.35
N ASN A 335 24.51 3.61 -41.21
CA ASN A 335 23.65 4.40 -42.10
C ASN A 335 23.82 5.90 -41.87
N GLU A 336 23.94 6.33 -40.61
CA GLU A 336 24.18 7.72 -40.24
C GLU A 336 25.57 8.18 -40.70
N VAL A 337 26.61 7.36 -40.48
CA VAL A 337 27.97 7.63 -40.99
C VAL A 337 27.94 7.76 -42.52
N ARG A 338 27.31 6.83 -43.24
CA ARG A 338 27.18 6.89 -44.70
C ARG A 338 26.45 8.15 -45.15
N THR A 339 25.37 8.53 -44.47
CA THR A 339 24.59 9.73 -44.77
C THR A 339 25.44 10.98 -44.60
N PHE A 340 26.17 11.10 -43.49
CA PHE A 340 27.02 12.25 -43.23
C PHE A 340 28.22 12.34 -44.17
N ARG A 341 28.85 11.21 -44.51
CA ARG A 341 29.87 11.16 -45.57
C ARG A 341 29.32 11.65 -46.91
N GLY A 342 28.06 11.33 -47.24
CA GLY A 342 27.36 11.88 -48.40
C GLY A 342 27.17 13.41 -48.35
N VAL A 343 26.83 13.95 -47.17
CA VAL A 343 26.78 15.41 -46.93
C VAL A 343 28.15 16.04 -47.17
N LEU A 344 29.22 15.48 -46.59
CA LEU A 344 30.59 15.95 -46.77
C LEU A 344 31.01 15.92 -48.24
N SER A 345 30.74 14.83 -48.96
CA SER A 345 31.03 14.72 -50.40
C SER A 345 30.28 15.76 -51.23
N THR A 346 29.06 16.14 -50.82
CA THR A 346 28.28 17.17 -51.50
C THR A 346 28.85 18.56 -51.25
N LEU A 347 29.25 18.87 -50.00
CA LEU A 347 29.91 20.12 -49.63
C LEU A 347 31.29 20.28 -50.28
N ALA A 348 31.98 19.18 -50.55
CA ALA A 348 33.28 19.18 -51.23
C ALA A 348 33.21 19.49 -52.73
N LYS A 349 32.03 19.37 -53.37
CA LYS A 349 31.87 19.69 -54.80
C LYS A 349 31.86 21.21 -54.97
N ASP A 350 32.73 21.75 -55.82
CA ASP A 350 32.63 23.14 -56.26
C ASP A 350 31.29 23.36 -56.97
N LYS A 351 30.68 24.54 -56.76
CA LYS A 351 29.41 24.93 -57.38
C LYS A 351 29.48 24.64 -58.89
N ARG A 352 28.82 23.56 -59.34
CA ARG A 352 28.49 23.40 -60.76
C ARG A 352 27.70 24.66 -61.15
N LYS A 353 28.19 25.42 -62.12
CA LYS A 353 27.34 26.41 -62.79
C LYS A 353 26.07 25.67 -63.23
N PRO A 354 24.87 26.16 -62.88
CA PRO A 354 23.66 25.60 -63.45
C PRO A 354 23.77 25.73 -64.97
N VAL A 355 23.53 24.62 -65.67
CA VAL A 355 23.42 24.58 -67.13
C VAL A 355 22.11 25.25 -67.53
#